data_AF-A0A3N6MQ22-F1
#
_entry.id   AF-A0A3N6MQ22-F1
#
_cell.length_a   1.000
_cell.length_b   1.000
_cell.length_c   1.000
_cell.angle_alpha   90.00
_cell.angle_beta   90.00
_cell.angle_gamma   90.00
#
_symmetry.space_group_name_H-M   'P 1'
#
loop_
_entity.id
_entity.type
_entity.pdbx_description
1 polymer ?
#
loop_
_entity_poly.entity_id
_entity_poly.type
_entity_poly.pdbx_seq_one_letter_code
_entity_poly.pdbx_strand_id
1 'polypeptide(L)'
;MGHRALVAYRRPDRLFDVRYSHWGGENLSLAERITDETPLAEGAVETELLTGPIARDRVLTDLLDPCVHEALYMVSPVDDYAVEVYRVCWLEWGDGRDEGRGAIVRADPDRDGEIRAWFRAVKTTLGDTIEMGALSRRAAQAYLESRVCEDERGIVYTYRNRTDDTDSTYAPRPDTWLEDDDQ
;
A
#
# COMPACT_ATOMS: atom_id res chain seq x y z
N MET A 1 6.32 7.54 10.67
CA MET A 1 5.59 7.23 9.42
C MET A 1 6.37 7.85 8.29
N GLY A 2 6.52 7.12 7.19
CA GLY A 2 7.48 7.46 6.15
C GLY A 2 6.91 8.37 5.07
N HIS A 3 5.60 8.66 5.07
CA HIS A 3 4.91 9.48 4.06
C HIS A 3 5.28 9.10 2.62
N ARG A 4 5.56 7.81 2.39
CA ARG A 4 6.06 7.31 1.11
C ARG A 4 4.89 7.12 0.15
N ALA A 5 5.09 7.46 -1.11
CA ALA A 5 4.07 7.29 -2.13
C ALA A 5 4.65 6.76 -3.45
N LEU A 6 3.79 6.09 -4.21
CA LEU A 6 4.05 5.80 -5.62
C LEU A 6 3.32 6.80 -6.50
N VAL A 7 3.97 7.20 -7.59
CA VAL A 7 3.41 8.10 -8.60
C VAL A 7 3.49 7.42 -9.96
N ALA A 8 2.36 7.02 -10.49
CA ALA A 8 2.22 6.26 -11.73
C ALA A 8 1.75 7.18 -12.87
N TYR A 9 2.62 7.46 -13.83
CA TYR A 9 2.31 8.29 -14.99
C TYR A 9 1.78 7.42 -16.12
N ARG A 10 0.56 7.71 -16.57
CA ARG A 10 -0.10 6.97 -17.65
C ARG A 10 0.51 7.33 -19.00
N ARG A 11 0.83 6.32 -19.79
CA ARG A 11 1.27 6.43 -21.18
C ARG A 11 0.08 6.36 -22.14
N PRO A 12 0.25 6.77 -23.41
CA PRO A 12 -0.79 6.64 -24.43
C PRO A 12 -1.28 5.20 -24.67
N ASP A 13 -0.42 4.20 -24.43
CA ASP A 13 -0.72 2.76 -24.51
C ASP A 13 -1.51 2.22 -23.30
N ARG A 14 -1.89 3.10 -22.36
CA ARG A 14 -2.58 2.81 -21.08
C ARG A 14 -1.74 2.06 -20.05
N LEU A 15 -0.44 1.87 -20.30
CA LEU A 15 0.51 1.39 -19.29
C LEU A 15 1.00 2.57 -18.43
N PHE A 16 1.68 2.25 -17.34
CA PHE A 16 2.17 3.21 -16.37
C PHE A 16 3.68 3.11 -16.23
N ASP A 17 4.33 4.27 -16.19
CA ASP A 17 5.68 4.42 -15.69
C ASP A 17 5.60 4.88 -14.23
N VAL A 18 6.17 4.10 -13.32
CA VAL A 18 6.04 4.31 -11.88
C VAL A 18 7.30 4.95 -11.31
N ARG A 19 7.09 5.96 -10.47
CA ARG A 19 8.11 6.70 -9.74
C ARG A 19 7.81 6.68 -8.26
N TYR A 20 8.81 7.02 -7.46
CA TYR A 20 8.71 7.09 -6.01
C TYR A 20 8.67 8.55 -5.54
N SER A 21 8.02 8.78 -4.40
CA SER A 21 8.09 10.03 -3.65
C SER A 21 8.24 9.72 -2.17
N HIS A 22 9.24 10.34 -1.53
CA HIS A 22 9.52 10.10 -0.11
C HIS A 22 8.49 10.76 0.83
N TRP A 23 7.93 11.90 0.44
CA TRP A 23 6.98 12.67 1.27
C TRP A 23 5.59 12.78 0.64
N GLY A 24 5.34 12.06 -0.46
CA GLY A 24 4.08 12.15 -1.20
C GLY A 24 2.84 11.67 -0.43
N GLY A 25 2.98 10.97 0.68
CA GLY A 25 1.86 10.56 1.54
C GLY A 25 1.37 11.67 2.48
N GLU A 26 2.14 12.75 2.64
CA GLU A 26 1.85 13.85 3.55
C GLU A 26 0.79 14.78 2.96
N ASN A 27 -0.39 14.80 3.59
CA ASN A 27 -1.57 15.63 3.26
C ASN A 27 -2.00 15.59 1.79
N LEU A 28 -1.56 14.58 1.05
CA LEU A 28 -1.87 14.38 -0.37
C LEU A 28 -1.52 15.56 -1.30
N SER A 29 -0.60 16.42 -0.87
CA SER A 29 -0.30 17.70 -1.55
C SER A 29 0.31 17.57 -2.96
N LEU A 30 0.79 16.39 -3.35
CA LEU A 30 1.29 16.20 -4.71
C LEU A 30 0.20 16.30 -5.77
N ALA A 31 -1.07 16.12 -5.40
CA ALA A 31 -2.20 16.23 -6.32
C ALA A 31 -2.28 17.61 -6.99
N GLU A 32 -1.94 18.66 -6.24
CA GLU A 32 -1.98 20.05 -6.71
C GLU A 32 -0.65 20.50 -7.33
N ARG A 33 0.45 19.82 -7.01
CA ARG A 33 1.81 20.18 -7.44
C ARG A 33 2.24 19.52 -8.74
N ILE A 34 1.60 18.43 -9.13
CA ILE A 34 1.85 17.76 -10.40
C ILE A 34 1.00 18.46 -11.46
N THR A 35 1.66 19.21 -12.34
CA THR A 35 1.05 19.92 -13.47
C THR A 35 1.87 19.67 -14.73
N ASP A 36 1.44 20.22 -15.87
CA ASP A 36 2.23 20.21 -17.10
C ASP A 36 3.54 21.02 -16.98
N GLU A 37 3.53 22.12 -16.24
CA GLU A 37 4.69 22.96 -15.93
C GLU A 37 5.64 22.29 -14.91
N THR A 38 5.08 21.60 -13.91
CA THR A 38 5.83 20.91 -12.85
C THR A 38 5.48 19.41 -12.81
N PRO A 39 5.83 18.63 -13.85
CA PRO A 39 5.40 17.25 -14.00
C PRO A 39 5.97 16.30 -12.96
N LEU A 40 7.00 16.72 -12.20
CA LEU A 40 7.59 15.98 -11.09
C LEU A 40 7.45 16.72 -9.75
N ALA A 41 6.48 17.64 -9.66
CA ALA A 41 6.19 18.44 -8.46
C ALA A 41 7.45 19.11 -7.88
N GLU A 42 8.24 19.76 -8.74
CA GLU A 42 9.48 20.47 -8.36
C GLU A 42 10.51 19.55 -7.67
N GLY A 43 10.58 18.29 -8.08
CA GLY A 43 11.52 17.30 -7.55
C GLY A 43 11.01 16.55 -6.31
N ALA A 44 9.76 16.78 -5.89
CA ALA A 44 9.14 15.94 -4.85
C ALA A 44 8.83 14.52 -5.35
N VAL A 45 8.77 14.31 -6.67
CA VAL A 45 8.76 12.99 -7.32
C VAL A 45 10.15 12.71 -7.88
N GLU A 46 10.69 11.54 -7.59
CA GLU A 46 12.01 11.14 -8.09
C GLU A 46 12.03 11.10 -9.61
N THR A 47 13.14 11.55 -10.20
CA THR A 47 13.32 11.57 -11.67
C THR A 47 13.49 10.16 -12.23
N GLU A 48 14.16 9.29 -11.47
CA GLU A 48 14.41 7.90 -11.82
C GLU A 48 13.11 7.08 -11.81
N LEU A 49 12.97 6.21 -12.82
CA LEU A 49 11.86 5.28 -12.86
C LEU A 49 12.11 4.14 -11.88
N LEU A 50 11.14 3.90 -11.00
CA LEU A 50 11.12 2.69 -10.21
C LEU A 50 10.91 1.47 -11.13
N THR A 51 9.96 1.57 -12.05
CA THR A 51 9.72 0.59 -13.12
C THR A 51 8.76 1.14 -14.18
N GLY A 52 8.61 0.42 -15.29
CA GLY A 52 7.68 0.76 -16.38
C GLY A 52 8.17 0.22 -17.73
N PRO A 53 7.29 0.06 -18.72
CA PRO A 53 5.83 0.27 -18.68
C PRO A 53 5.08 -0.95 -18.10
N ILE A 54 4.11 -0.72 -17.20
CA ILE A 54 3.34 -1.80 -16.55
C ILE A 54 1.83 -1.52 -16.46
N ALA A 55 1.02 -2.57 -16.31
CA ALA A 55 -0.44 -2.44 -16.17
C ALA A 55 -0.82 -1.92 -14.77
N ARG A 56 -1.97 -1.21 -14.66
CA ARG A 56 -2.50 -0.71 -13.37
C ARG A 56 -2.56 -1.78 -12.29
N ASP A 57 -3.11 -2.95 -12.62
CA ASP A 57 -3.27 -4.03 -11.64
C ASP A 57 -1.91 -4.49 -11.08
N ARG A 58 -0.86 -4.45 -11.93
CA ARG A 58 0.51 -4.78 -11.54
C ARG A 58 1.15 -3.70 -10.67
N VAL A 59 0.75 -2.43 -10.82
CA VAL A 59 1.16 -1.38 -9.86
C VAL A 59 0.68 -1.77 -8.45
N LEU A 60 -0.58 -2.21 -8.33
CA LEU A 60 -1.17 -2.58 -7.05
C LEU A 60 -0.55 -3.87 -6.49
N THR A 61 -0.48 -4.92 -7.29
CA THR A 61 -0.07 -6.25 -6.79
C THR A 61 1.43 -6.40 -6.63
N ASP A 62 2.25 -5.73 -7.43
CA ASP A 62 3.69 -6.05 -7.51
C ASP A 62 4.58 -4.94 -6.94
N LEU A 63 4.05 -3.71 -6.73
CA LEU A 63 4.85 -2.55 -6.29
C LEU A 63 4.30 -1.85 -5.05
N LEU A 64 2.97 -1.74 -4.94
CA LEU A 64 2.33 -0.97 -3.89
C LEU A 64 2.29 -1.78 -2.58
N ASP A 65 3.43 -1.86 -1.90
CA ASP A 65 3.51 -2.45 -0.56
C ASP A 65 2.66 -1.61 0.41
N PRO A 66 1.56 -2.16 0.99
CA PRO A 66 0.69 -1.42 1.88
C PRO A 66 1.32 -1.11 3.25
N CYS A 67 2.32 -1.88 3.68
CA CYS A 67 3.04 -1.63 4.93
C CYS A 67 4.01 -0.44 4.79
N VAL A 68 4.46 -0.15 3.57
CA VAL A 68 5.48 0.87 3.28
C VAL A 68 4.88 2.14 2.70
N HIS A 69 3.96 2.02 1.75
CA HIS A 69 3.39 3.14 1.02
C HIS A 69 2.12 3.64 1.71
N GLU A 70 2.00 4.96 1.79
CA GLU A 70 0.86 5.66 2.41
C GLU A 70 -0.07 6.28 1.36
N ALA A 71 0.38 6.45 0.12
CA ALA A 71 -0.43 6.99 -0.98
C ALA A 71 -0.02 6.44 -2.36
N LEU A 72 -0.96 6.47 -3.30
CA LEU A 72 -0.75 6.22 -4.72
C LEU A 72 -1.36 7.37 -5.52
N TYR A 73 -0.58 7.91 -6.45
CA TYR A 73 -1.04 8.90 -7.42
C TYR A 73 -1.04 8.28 -8.81
N MET A 74 -2.16 8.35 -9.51
CA MET A 74 -2.25 8.01 -10.92
C MET A 74 -2.41 9.28 -11.72
N VAL A 75 -1.38 9.63 -12.50
CA VAL A 75 -1.30 10.86 -13.27
C VAL A 75 -1.62 10.54 -14.73
N SER A 76 -2.44 11.36 -15.36
CA SER A 76 -2.77 11.25 -16.78
C SER A 76 -2.24 12.45 -17.58
N PRO A 77 -0.98 12.42 -18.07
CA PRO A 77 -0.41 13.50 -18.88
C PRO A 77 -1.20 13.83 -20.16
N VAL A 78 -1.93 12.85 -20.72
CA VAL A 78 -2.78 13.04 -21.90
C VAL A 78 -4.10 13.75 -21.60
N ASP A 79 -4.43 13.89 -20.32
CA ASP A 79 -5.66 14.50 -19.81
C ASP A 79 -5.31 15.65 -18.88
N ASP A 80 -4.51 16.59 -19.40
CA ASP A 80 -4.09 17.81 -18.68
C ASP A 80 -3.46 17.53 -17.30
N TYR A 81 -2.64 16.49 -17.22
CA TYR A 81 -2.02 16.02 -15.98
C TYR A 81 -3.01 15.70 -14.86
N ALA A 82 -4.26 15.35 -15.18
CA ALA A 82 -5.26 14.95 -14.18
C ALA A 82 -4.71 13.89 -13.22
N VAL A 83 -4.82 14.15 -11.92
CA VAL A 83 -4.29 13.30 -10.85
C VAL A 83 -5.45 12.63 -10.11
N GLU A 84 -5.48 11.30 -10.15
CA GLU A 84 -6.29 10.51 -9.22
C GLU A 84 -5.45 10.12 -8.01
N VAL A 85 -5.93 10.49 -6.82
CA VAL A 85 -5.22 10.24 -5.56
C VAL A 85 -5.89 9.12 -4.80
N TYR A 86 -5.07 8.25 -4.22
CA TYR A 86 -5.52 7.13 -3.42
C TYR A 86 -4.74 7.06 -2.11
N ARG A 87 -5.47 6.89 -1.01
CA ARG A 87 -4.90 6.55 0.30
C ARG A 87 -4.72 5.04 0.37
N VAL A 88 -3.54 4.62 0.82
CA VAL A 88 -3.22 3.20 0.98
C VAL A 88 -3.55 2.75 2.41
N CYS A 89 -4.30 1.66 2.50
CA CYS A 89 -4.80 1.08 3.73
C CYS A 89 -4.20 -0.31 3.91
N TRP A 90 -3.32 -0.48 4.89
CA TRP A 90 -2.79 -1.80 5.26
C TRP A 90 -3.77 -2.55 6.12
N LEU A 91 -4.22 -3.72 5.66
CA LEU A 91 -5.34 -4.45 6.25
C LEU A 91 -4.92 -5.52 7.27
N GLU A 92 -3.64 -5.56 7.64
CA GLU A 92 -3.11 -6.57 8.56
C GLU A 92 -2.50 -5.97 9.83
N TRP A 93 -2.23 -6.86 10.79
CA TRP A 93 -1.60 -6.58 12.09
C TRP A 93 -0.25 -7.31 12.27
N GLY A 94 0.31 -7.86 11.18
CA GLY A 94 1.61 -8.55 11.18
C GLY A 94 2.80 -7.60 11.10
N ASP A 95 4.01 -8.11 10.84
CA ASP A 95 5.21 -7.28 10.62
C ASP A 95 5.54 -7.08 9.12
N GLY A 96 4.65 -7.51 8.23
CA GLY A 96 4.76 -7.32 6.77
C GLY A 96 5.66 -8.31 6.05
N ARG A 97 6.07 -9.42 6.69
CA ARG A 97 6.95 -10.44 6.10
C ARG A 97 6.25 -11.44 5.18
N ASP A 98 4.94 -11.62 5.33
CA ASP A 98 4.10 -12.44 4.45
C ASP A 98 3.28 -11.50 3.55
N GLU A 99 3.14 -11.83 2.27
CA GLU A 99 2.29 -11.15 1.27
C GLU A 99 1.23 -10.20 1.87
N GLY A 100 1.35 -8.90 1.65
CA GLY A 100 0.56 -7.91 2.38
C GLY A 100 -0.83 -7.70 1.79
N ARG A 101 -1.88 -7.89 2.59
CA ARG A 101 -3.23 -7.44 2.22
C ARG A 101 -3.35 -5.92 2.34
N GLY A 102 -3.70 -5.28 1.22
CA GLY A 102 -3.86 -3.83 1.13
C GLY A 102 -5.21 -3.45 0.52
N ALA A 103 -5.58 -2.19 0.73
CA ALA A 103 -6.63 -1.54 -0.04
C ALA A 103 -6.21 -0.14 -0.46
N ILE A 104 -6.79 0.36 -1.54
CA ILE A 104 -6.71 1.76 -1.92
C ILE A 104 -8.11 2.38 -1.82
N VAL A 105 -8.19 3.55 -1.20
CA VAL A 105 -9.40 4.37 -1.15
C VAL A 105 -9.13 5.64 -1.94
N ARG A 106 -9.98 5.95 -2.92
CA ARG A 106 -9.85 7.22 -3.65
C ARG A 106 -10.04 8.35 -2.66
N ALA A 107 -9.03 9.21 -2.54
CA ALA A 107 -8.99 10.25 -1.55
C ALA A 107 -9.14 11.62 -2.19
N ASP A 108 -9.91 12.46 -1.53
CA ASP A 108 -9.91 13.91 -1.71
C ASP A 108 -8.97 14.47 -0.64
N PRO A 109 -7.94 15.29 -0.97
CA PRO A 109 -7.05 15.90 0.01
C PRO A 109 -7.80 16.57 1.18
N ASP A 110 -8.94 17.20 0.92
CA ASP A 110 -9.75 17.88 1.95
C ASP A 110 -10.40 16.89 2.94
N ARG A 111 -10.69 15.66 2.49
CA ARG A 111 -11.33 14.61 3.29
C ARG A 111 -10.37 13.52 3.78
N ASP A 112 -9.11 13.60 3.40
CA ASP A 112 -8.08 12.62 3.76
C ASP A 112 -7.98 12.41 5.29
N GLY A 113 -8.12 13.49 6.05
CA GLY A 113 -8.12 13.45 7.52
C GLY A 113 -9.24 12.56 8.08
N GLU A 114 -10.44 12.61 7.48
CA GLU A 114 -11.59 11.80 7.89
C GLU A 114 -11.33 10.31 7.63
N ILE A 115 -10.86 9.97 6.43
CA ILE A 115 -10.55 8.58 6.03
C ILE A 115 -9.47 7.99 6.94
N ARG A 116 -8.41 8.75 7.22
CA ARG A 116 -7.33 8.31 8.12
C ARG A 116 -7.81 8.10 9.55
N ALA A 117 -8.62 9.03 10.07
CA ALA A 117 -9.15 8.95 11.41
C ALA A 117 -10.07 7.73 11.55
N TRP A 118 -10.99 7.54 10.61
CA TRP A 118 -11.88 6.38 10.55
C TRP A 118 -11.09 5.08 10.47
N PHE A 119 -10.19 4.96 9.49
CA PHE A 119 -9.44 3.72 9.27
C PHE A 119 -8.59 3.35 10.49
N ARG A 120 -7.92 4.35 11.08
CA ARG A 120 -7.13 4.16 12.30
C ARG A 120 -7.99 3.71 13.46
N ALA A 121 -9.15 4.35 13.68
CA ALA A 121 -10.05 4.00 14.77
C ALA A 121 -10.53 2.54 14.65
N VAL A 122 -11.03 2.16 13.47
CA VAL A 122 -11.50 0.79 13.22
C VAL A 122 -10.35 -0.22 13.38
N LYS A 123 -9.18 0.06 12.80
CA LYS A 123 -8.02 -0.84 12.88
C LYS A 123 -7.50 -1.02 14.30
N THR A 124 -7.49 0.04 15.11
CA THR A 124 -7.11 -0.03 16.53
C THR A 124 -8.11 -0.88 17.32
N THR A 125 -9.42 -0.62 17.20
CA THR A 125 -10.44 -1.40 17.93
C THR A 125 -10.42 -2.89 17.57
N LEU A 126 -10.23 -3.21 16.30
CA LEU A 126 -10.05 -4.59 15.86
C LEU A 126 -8.77 -5.21 16.41
N GLY A 127 -7.68 -4.44 16.48
CA GLY A 127 -6.42 -4.83 17.14
C GLY A 127 -6.65 -5.24 18.59
N ASP A 128 -7.31 -4.37 19.37
CA ASP A 128 -7.63 -4.64 20.78
C ASP A 128 -8.49 -5.91 20.93
N THR A 129 -9.47 -6.10 20.03
CA THR A 129 -10.35 -7.27 20.03
C THR A 129 -9.59 -8.57 19.71
N ILE A 130 -8.59 -8.51 18.82
CA ILE A 130 -7.68 -9.62 18.52
C ILE A 130 -6.83 -9.95 19.76
N GLU A 131 -6.25 -8.94 20.40
CA GLU A 131 -5.40 -9.12 21.59
C GLU A 131 -6.15 -9.73 22.76
N MET A 132 -7.43 -9.38 22.93
CA MET A 132 -8.32 -10.00 23.92
C MET A 132 -8.74 -11.44 23.56
N GLY A 133 -8.41 -11.93 22.36
CA GLY A 133 -8.81 -13.25 21.86
C GLY A 133 -10.29 -13.35 21.50
N ALA A 134 -11.02 -12.23 21.47
CA ALA A 134 -12.44 -12.20 21.12
C ALA A 134 -12.69 -12.35 19.61
N LEU A 135 -11.70 -12.02 18.77
CA LEU A 135 -11.76 -12.17 17.33
C LEU A 135 -10.44 -12.71 16.77
N SER A 136 -10.50 -13.60 15.77
CA SER A 136 -9.30 -14.02 15.05
C SER A 136 -8.80 -12.91 14.11
N ARG A 137 -7.48 -12.88 13.84
CA ARG A 137 -6.89 -11.95 12.85
C ARG A 137 -7.57 -12.04 11.49
N ARG A 138 -7.86 -13.25 11.01
CA ARG A 138 -8.55 -13.48 9.73
C ARG A 138 -9.96 -12.88 9.72
N ALA A 139 -10.72 -13.03 10.81
CA ALA A 139 -12.06 -12.46 10.91
C ALA A 139 -12.03 -10.93 10.99
N ALA A 140 -11.07 -10.37 11.73
CA ALA A 140 -10.84 -8.93 11.79
C ALA A 140 -10.46 -8.33 10.43
N GLN A 141 -9.57 -9.01 9.68
CA GLN A 141 -9.20 -8.60 8.33
C GLN A 141 -10.40 -8.65 7.38
N ALA A 142 -11.17 -9.74 7.37
CA ALA A 142 -12.36 -9.86 6.53
C ALA A 142 -13.40 -8.77 6.85
N TYR A 143 -13.58 -8.45 8.13
CA TYR A 143 -14.43 -7.34 8.55
C TYR A 143 -13.91 -5.99 8.03
N LEU A 144 -12.61 -5.71 8.21
CA LEU A 144 -12.00 -4.47 7.76
C LEU A 144 -12.07 -4.32 6.23
N GLU A 145 -11.83 -5.39 5.47
CA GLU A 145 -12.02 -5.45 4.02
C GLU A 145 -13.45 -5.06 3.62
N SER A 146 -14.45 -5.62 4.32
CA SER A 146 -15.87 -5.31 4.07
C SER A 146 -16.15 -3.83 4.31
N ARG A 147 -15.69 -3.26 5.43
CA ARG A 147 -15.94 -1.85 5.76
C ARG A 147 -15.26 -0.89 4.80
N VAL A 148 -14.03 -1.18 4.37
CA VAL A 148 -13.33 -0.39 3.35
C VAL A 148 -14.08 -0.41 2.01
N CYS A 149 -14.58 -1.56 1.58
CA CYS A 149 -15.36 -1.67 0.35
C CYS A 149 -16.73 -0.98 0.44
N GLU A 150 -17.44 -1.13 1.55
CA GLU A 150 -18.83 -0.65 1.69
C GLU A 150 -18.91 0.84 2.02
N ASP A 151 -18.10 1.32 2.95
CA ASP A 151 -18.16 2.70 3.43
C ASP A 151 -17.39 3.64 2.49
N GLU A 152 -16.19 3.23 2.11
CA GLU A 152 -15.21 4.08 1.42
C GLU A 152 -15.03 3.70 -0.06
N ARG A 153 -15.77 2.70 -0.56
CA ARG A 153 -15.65 2.18 -1.94
C ARG A 153 -14.21 1.83 -2.33
N GLY A 154 -13.44 1.34 -1.35
CA GLY A 154 -12.05 0.96 -1.56
C GLY A 154 -11.89 -0.25 -2.46
N ILE A 155 -10.71 -0.37 -3.07
CA ILE A 155 -10.30 -1.50 -3.90
C ILE A 155 -9.27 -2.30 -3.11
N VAL A 156 -9.61 -3.54 -2.77
CA VAL A 156 -8.72 -4.46 -2.06
C VAL A 156 -7.80 -5.18 -3.04
N TYR A 157 -6.54 -5.37 -2.65
CA TYR A 157 -5.54 -6.10 -3.42
C TYR A 157 -4.65 -6.93 -2.49
N THR A 158 -3.97 -7.92 -3.05
CA THR A 158 -2.91 -8.66 -2.36
C THR A 158 -1.58 -8.25 -2.99
N TYR A 159 -0.71 -7.67 -2.17
CA TYR A 159 0.66 -7.37 -2.55
C TYR A 159 1.48 -8.65 -2.53
N ARG A 160 2.09 -8.97 -3.67
CA ARG A 160 3.00 -10.09 -3.86
C ARG A 160 4.39 -9.51 -3.88
N ASN A 161 5.15 -9.75 -2.83
CA ASN A 161 6.52 -9.28 -2.76
C ASN A 161 7.30 -9.92 -3.93
N ARG A 162 7.80 -9.10 -4.86
CA ARG A 162 8.53 -9.58 -6.06
C ARG A 162 9.79 -10.39 -5.74
N THR A 163 10.21 -10.47 -4.48
CA THR A 163 11.35 -11.29 -4.06
C THR A 163 11.12 -12.80 -4.15
N ASP A 164 9.89 -13.28 -4.29
CA ASP A 164 9.61 -14.73 -4.39
C ASP A 164 10.03 -15.38 -5.72
N ASP A 165 10.52 -14.60 -6.70
CA ASP A 165 11.13 -15.17 -7.92
C ASP A 165 12.62 -15.53 -7.74
N THR A 166 13.17 -15.43 -6.52
CA THR A 166 14.53 -15.90 -6.21
C THR A 166 14.49 -16.98 -5.13
N ASP A 167 14.36 -18.24 -5.57
CA ASP A 167 14.87 -19.48 -4.97
C ASP A 167 15.26 -19.39 -3.48
N SER A 168 14.29 -19.20 -2.58
CA SER A 168 14.50 -19.38 -1.14
C SER A 168 14.38 -20.87 -0.83
N THR A 169 15.45 -21.62 -1.09
CA THR A 169 15.63 -22.96 -0.53
C THR A 169 15.83 -22.82 0.98
N TYR A 170 14.76 -22.58 1.72
CA TYR A 170 14.75 -22.74 3.17
C TYR A 170 14.44 -24.20 3.51
N ALA A 171 15.48 -24.97 3.82
CA ALA A 171 15.33 -26.26 4.47
C ALA A 171 15.23 -26.00 6.00
N PRO A 172 14.08 -26.25 6.65
CA PRO A 172 13.97 -26.10 8.09
C PRO A 172 14.98 -27.02 8.79
N ARG A 173 15.65 -26.51 9.83
CA ARG A 173 16.51 -27.35 10.68
C ARG A 173 15.64 -28.46 11.28
N PRO A 174 16.04 -29.75 11.18
CA PRO A 174 15.33 -30.81 11.88
C PRO A 174 15.49 -30.61 13.39
N ASP A 175 14.37 -30.73 14.11
CA ASP A 175 14.32 -30.58 15.56
C ASP A 175 15.24 -31.59 16.24
N THR A 176 16.30 -31.09 16.89
CA THR A 176 17.06 -31.87 17.87
C THR A 176 16.40 -31.68 19.22
N TRP A 177 15.79 -32.76 19.73
CA TRP A 177 15.34 -32.83 21.11
C TRP A 177 16.55 -32.75 22.05
N LEU A 178 16.47 -31.89 23.07
CA LEU A 178 17.44 -31.87 24.17
C LEU A 178 17.40 -33.26 24.82
N GLU A 179 18.53 -33.97 24.80
CA GLU A 179 18.69 -35.22 25.53
C GLU A 179 18.49 -34.90 27.01
N ASP A 180 17.59 -35.63 27.66
CA ASP A 180 17.36 -35.55 29.10
C ASP A 180 18.69 -35.80 29.83
N ASP A 181 19.07 -34.86 30.70
CA ASP A 181 20.14 -35.04 31.67
C ASP A 181 19.83 -36.27 32.53
N ASP A 182 20.59 -37.35 32.33
CA ASP A 182 20.64 -38.47 33.27
C ASP A 182 22.09 -38.82 33.62
N GLN A 183 22.38 -38.59 34.92
CA GLN A 183 23.52 -38.95 35.80
C GLN A 183 24.74 -38.03 35.89
#